data_AF-A0A8S3FAJ6-F1
#
_entry.id   AF-A0A8S3FAJ6-F1
#
_cell.length_a   1.000
_cell.length_b   1.000
_cell.length_c   1.000
_cell.angle_alpha   90.00
_cell.angle_beta   90.00
_cell.angle_gamma   90.00
#
_symmetry.space_group_name_H-M   'P 1'
#
loop_
_entity.id
_entity.type
_entity.pdbx_description
1 polymer ?
#
loop_
_entity_poly.entity_id
_entity_poly.type
_entity_poly.pdbx_seq_one_letter_code
_entity_poly.pdbx_strand_id
1 'polypeptide(L)'
;RIRQASPYGHLRNWRLVAAIVKCGDDLRHELLAYQFMVRLKEIWFIEHVPVFVRPINILVLSNNSGLIEPILNAVSLHQIKKNSKLSLRNYFLREFGTERSEEYLTAVKNFVQSCAAYSIICYLLQVKDRHNGNILLDDEGHLIHIDFGYMLSATPKNLGFESSPFKITQEFVDIMGGLQSDMYGYYKILILR
;
A
#
# COMPACT_ATOMS: atom_id res chain seq x y z
N ARG A 1 -2.16 -25.62 -9.19
CA ARG A 1 -1.09 -25.74 -10.20
C ARG A 1 0.30 -26.08 -9.61
N ILE A 2 1.02 -25.17 -8.93
CA ILE A 2 2.40 -25.44 -8.47
C ILE A 2 2.48 -26.64 -7.52
N ARG A 3 1.59 -26.72 -6.53
CA ARG A 3 1.52 -27.87 -5.61
C ARG A 3 1.29 -29.21 -6.35
N GLN A 4 0.38 -29.22 -7.32
CA GLN A 4 0.05 -30.43 -8.10
C GLN A 4 1.22 -30.92 -8.95
N ALA A 5 2.05 -30.00 -9.46
CA ALA A 5 3.24 -30.33 -10.24
C ALA A 5 4.49 -30.60 -9.38
N SER A 6 4.45 -30.33 -8.07
CA SER A 6 5.60 -30.49 -7.19
C SER A 6 5.75 -31.95 -6.75
N PRO A 7 6.94 -32.54 -6.86
CA PRO A 7 7.23 -33.86 -6.28
C PRO A 7 6.92 -33.94 -4.78
N TYR A 8 7.02 -32.80 -4.08
CA TYR A 8 6.79 -32.68 -2.65
C TYR A 8 5.36 -32.22 -2.29
N GLY A 9 4.49 -31.98 -3.27
CA GLY A 9 3.16 -31.38 -3.04
C GLY A 9 2.21 -32.25 -2.21
N HIS A 10 2.48 -33.55 -2.13
CA HIS A 10 1.74 -34.53 -1.33
C HIS A 10 2.04 -34.41 0.18
N LEU A 11 3.15 -33.79 0.57
CA LEU A 11 3.51 -33.64 1.97
C LEU A 11 2.54 -32.69 2.69
N ARG A 12 2.16 -33.04 3.92
CA ARG A 12 1.20 -32.24 4.72
C ARG A 12 1.73 -30.86 5.09
N ASN A 13 3.04 -30.76 5.33
CA ASN A 13 3.75 -29.52 5.69
C ASN A 13 4.27 -28.75 4.47
N TRP A 14 3.90 -29.14 3.24
CA TRP A 14 4.31 -28.42 2.04
C TRP A 14 3.76 -26.99 2.06
N ARG A 15 4.62 -26.00 1.91
CA ARG A 15 4.27 -24.59 1.81
C ARG A 15 4.97 -23.95 0.63
N LEU A 16 4.26 -23.08 -0.07
CA LEU A 16 4.84 -22.21 -1.09
C LEU A 16 5.06 -20.83 -0.47
N VAL A 17 6.28 -20.32 -0.62
CA VAL A 17 6.66 -18.97 -0.20
C VAL A 17 7.24 -18.26 -1.41
N ALA A 18 6.97 -16.96 -1.52
CA ALA A 18 7.51 -16.11 -2.56
C ALA A 18 8.41 -15.05 -1.91
N ALA A 19 9.47 -14.65 -2.61
CA ALA A 19 10.39 -13.59 -2.20
C ALA A 19 10.84 -12.83 -3.45
N ILE A 20 10.95 -11.51 -3.34
CA ILE A 20 11.62 -10.66 -4.31
C ILE A 20 13.07 -10.55 -3.88
N VAL A 21 13.99 -10.98 -4.73
CA VAL A 21 15.44 -10.86 -4.50
C VAL A 21 15.89 -9.53 -5.09
N LYS A 22 16.46 -8.66 -4.26
CA LYS A 22 17.07 -7.40 -4.70
C LYS A 22 18.58 -7.46 -4.54
N CYS A 23 19.29 -7.29 -5.66
CA CYS A 23 20.74 -7.22 -5.73
C CYS A 23 21.13 -5.82 -6.23
N GLY A 24 22.00 -5.13 -5.49
CA GLY A 24 22.43 -3.76 -5.79
C GLY A 24 21.71 -2.67 -5.00
N ASP A 25 20.67 -3.03 -4.22
CA ASP A 25 19.90 -2.12 -3.40
C ASP A 25 20.21 -2.29 -1.90
N ASP A 26 20.29 -1.17 -1.18
CA ASP A 26 20.43 -1.15 0.28
C ASP A 26 19.06 -1.08 0.95
N LEU A 27 18.59 -2.20 1.51
CA LEU A 27 17.24 -2.30 2.10
C LEU A 27 17.13 -1.81 3.55
N ARG A 28 18.16 -1.16 4.10
CA ARG A 28 18.14 -0.70 5.51
C ARG A 28 17.12 0.42 5.74
N HIS A 29 16.86 1.26 4.74
CA HIS A 29 15.82 2.29 4.84
C HIS A 29 14.42 1.66 4.83
N GLU A 30 14.20 0.68 3.97
CA GLU A 30 12.98 -0.11 3.89
C GLU A 30 12.73 -0.90 5.18
N LEU A 31 13.80 -1.45 5.78
CA LEU A 31 13.71 -2.10 7.09
C LEU A 31 13.29 -1.13 8.20
N LEU A 32 13.81 0.11 8.20
CA LEU A 32 13.40 1.15 9.14
C LEU A 32 11.92 1.51 8.94
N ALA A 33 11.48 1.69 7.69
CA ALA A 33 10.08 1.93 7.36
C ALA A 33 9.17 0.78 7.83
N TYR A 34 9.60 -0.46 7.62
CA TYR A 34 8.91 -1.65 8.12
C TYR A 34 8.74 -1.61 9.64
N GLN A 35 9.82 -1.39 10.39
CA GLN A 35 9.78 -1.30 11.85
C GLN A 35 8.84 -0.19 12.32
N PHE A 36 8.88 0.97 11.67
CA PHE A 36 7.99 2.09 11.97
C PHE A 36 6.52 1.74 11.73
N MET A 37 6.20 1.12 10.59
CA MET A 37 4.84 0.69 10.25
C MET A 37 4.32 -0.39 11.22
N VAL A 38 5.17 -1.32 11.65
CA VAL A 38 4.79 -2.31 12.68
C VAL A 38 4.42 -1.62 13.98
N ARG A 39 5.21 -0.64 14.43
CA ARG A 39 4.91 0.12 15.66
C ARG A 39 3.64 0.95 15.57
N LEU A 40 3.42 1.67 14.48
CA LEU A 40 2.17 2.41 14.31
C LEU A 40 0.96 1.48 14.25
N LYS A 41 1.08 0.33 13.58
CA LYS A 41 0.03 -0.69 13.56
C LYS A 41 -0.33 -1.20 14.96
N GLU A 42 0.67 -1.43 15.81
CA GLU A 42 0.45 -1.80 17.22
C GLU A 42 -0.26 -0.67 17.99
N ILE A 43 0.18 0.58 17.82
CA ILE A 43 -0.42 1.75 18.49
C ILE A 43 -1.89 1.91 18.08
N TRP A 44 -2.20 1.92 16.79
CA TRP A 44 -3.58 2.05 16.32
C TRP A 44 -4.47 0.89 16.75
N PHE A 45 -3.90 -0.32 16.87
CA PHE A 45 -4.64 -1.46 17.41
C PHE A 45 -5.01 -1.25 18.90
N ILE A 46 -4.07 -0.77 19.72
CA ILE A 46 -4.28 -0.48 21.14
C ILE A 46 -5.30 0.64 21.33
N GLU A 47 -5.19 1.72 20.55
CA GLU A 47 -6.07 2.90 20.63
C GLU A 47 -7.41 2.70 19.90
N HIS A 48 -7.68 1.49 19.40
CA HIS A 48 -8.91 1.16 18.67
C HIS A 48 -9.19 2.08 17.47
N VAL A 49 -8.13 2.54 16.80
CA VAL A 49 -8.24 3.35 15.58
C VAL A 49 -8.36 2.40 14.38
N PRO A 50 -9.49 2.38 13.66
CA PRO A 50 -9.76 1.38 12.65
C PRO A 50 -9.13 1.78 11.30
N VAL A 51 -7.80 1.85 11.28
CA VAL A 51 -6.99 2.09 10.08
C VAL A 51 -6.31 0.80 9.62
N PHE A 52 -5.91 0.76 8.35
CA PHE A 52 -5.27 -0.42 7.77
C PHE A 52 -3.85 -0.13 7.32
N VAL A 53 -2.90 -0.96 7.77
CA VAL A 53 -1.52 -0.97 7.27
C VAL A 53 -1.06 -2.40 7.05
N ARG A 54 -0.35 -2.59 5.94
CA ARG A 54 0.33 -3.84 5.59
C ARG A 54 1.85 -3.63 5.61
N PRO A 55 2.53 -3.82 6.77
CA PRO A 55 3.98 -3.90 6.79
C PRO A 55 4.46 -5.12 6.00
N ILE A 56 5.48 -4.94 5.18
CA ILE A 56 6.04 -5.96 4.30
C ILE A 56 7.34 -6.46 4.91
N ASN A 57 7.53 -7.77 5.04
CA ASN A 57 8.78 -8.28 5.61
C ASN A 57 9.98 -7.94 4.72
N ILE A 58 10.99 -7.33 5.34
CA ILE A 58 12.27 -6.97 4.71
C ILE A 58 13.37 -7.75 5.42
N LEU A 59 14.19 -8.47 4.64
CA LEU A 59 15.39 -9.13 5.13
C LEU A 59 16.62 -8.47 4.51
N VAL A 60 17.39 -7.76 5.31
CA VAL A 60 18.68 -7.18 4.91
C VAL A 60 19.74 -8.28 4.99
N LEU A 61 20.37 -8.61 3.87
CA LEU A 61 21.44 -9.62 3.80
C LEU A 61 22.84 -8.97 3.82
N SER A 62 22.97 -7.80 3.19
CA SER A 62 24.20 -7.00 3.18
C SER A 62 23.85 -5.52 3.04
N ASN A 63 24.87 -4.67 2.88
CA ASN A 63 24.72 -3.24 2.56
C ASN A 63 24.27 -2.97 1.10
N ASN A 64 24.07 -4.00 0.28
CA ASN A 64 23.69 -3.90 -1.14
C ASN A 64 22.85 -5.08 -1.63
N SER A 65 22.25 -5.85 -0.72
CA SER A 65 21.37 -6.96 -1.09
C SER A 65 20.39 -7.29 0.03
N GLY A 66 19.24 -7.82 -0.36
CA GLY A 66 18.24 -8.31 0.57
C GLY A 66 17.03 -8.94 -0.11
N LEU A 67 16.09 -9.40 0.71
CA LEU A 67 14.83 -9.98 0.27
C LEU A 67 13.66 -9.13 0.71
N ILE A 68 12.64 -9.04 -0.14
CA ILE A 68 11.37 -8.39 0.16
C ILE A 68 10.26 -9.41 -0.02
N GLU A 69 9.35 -9.49 0.95
CA GLU A 69 8.11 -10.25 0.79
C GLU A 69 7.23 -9.60 -0.28
N PRO A 70 6.83 -10.31 -1.36
CA PRO A 70 5.90 -9.75 -2.33
C PRO A 70 4.50 -9.65 -1.73
N ILE A 71 3.79 -8.57 -2.04
CA ILE A 71 2.36 -8.47 -1.78
C ILE A 71 1.64 -9.26 -2.88
N LEU A 72 0.94 -10.31 -2.48
CA LEU A 72 0.12 -11.12 -3.37
C LEU A 72 -1.21 -10.41 -3.63
N ASN A 73 -1.82 -10.67 -4.78
CA ASN A 73 -3.12 -10.13 -5.20
C ASN A 73 -3.23 -8.59 -5.21
N ALA A 74 -2.10 -7.88 -5.28
CA ALA A 74 -2.09 -6.43 -5.40
C ALA A 74 -1.44 -5.98 -6.70
N VAL A 75 -1.96 -4.91 -7.28
CA VAL A 75 -1.51 -4.35 -8.56
C VAL A 75 -1.25 -2.86 -8.39
N SER A 76 -0.17 -2.34 -9.00
CA SER A 76 0.11 -0.91 -8.95
C SER A 76 -1.00 -0.09 -9.61
N LEU A 77 -1.29 1.10 -9.07
CA LEU A 77 -2.28 2.00 -9.67
C LEU A 77 -1.90 2.36 -11.11
N HIS A 78 -0.60 2.47 -11.40
CA HIS A 78 -0.09 2.67 -12.76
C HIS A 78 -0.51 1.52 -13.69
N GLN A 79 -0.36 0.27 -13.27
CA GLN A 79 -0.74 -0.90 -14.07
C GLN A 79 -2.26 -1.04 -14.21
N ILE A 80 -3.03 -0.72 -13.15
CA ILE A 80 -4.50 -0.66 -13.22
C ILE A 80 -4.94 0.33 -14.30
N LYS A 81 -4.40 1.56 -14.29
CA LYS A 81 -4.71 2.57 -15.29
C LYS A 81 -4.30 2.15 -16.69
N LYS A 82 -3.09 1.61 -16.84
CA LYS A 82 -2.56 1.17 -18.14
C LYS A 82 -3.41 0.05 -18.76
N ASN A 83 -3.85 -0.90 -17.95
CA ASN A 83 -4.56 -2.09 -18.42
C ASN A 83 -6.06 -1.86 -18.56
N SER A 84 -6.69 -1.17 -17.61
CA SER A 84 -8.14 -0.92 -17.65
C SER A 84 -8.51 0.24 -18.58
N LYS A 85 -7.63 1.25 -18.72
CA LYS A 85 -7.94 2.54 -19.35
C LYS A 85 -9.13 3.27 -18.69
N LEU A 86 -9.43 2.94 -17.43
CA LEU A 86 -10.50 3.55 -16.64
C LEU A 86 -9.92 4.54 -15.62
N SER A 87 -10.76 5.46 -15.15
CA SER A 87 -10.50 6.17 -13.89
C SER A 87 -10.55 5.18 -12.72
N LEU A 88 -9.90 5.51 -11.60
CA LEU A 88 -9.90 4.63 -10.43
C LEU A 88 -11.32 4.39 -9.88
N ARG A 89 -12.19 5.41 -9.87
CA ARG A 89 -13.60 5.24 -9.48
C ARG A 89 -14.34 4.26 -10.40
N ASN A 90 -14.13 4.34 -11.72
CA ASN A 90 -14.77 3.42 -12.67
C ASN A 90 -14.19 2.01 -12.58
N TYR A 91 -12.91 1.89 -12.22
CA TYR A 91 -12.31 0.59 -11.89
C TYR A 91 -12.99 -0.02 -10.65
N PHE A 92 -13.20 0.75 -9.58
CA PHE A 92 -13.93 0.27 -8.40
C PHE A 92 -15.35 -0.20 -8.73
N LEU A 93 -16.08 0.55 -9.56
CA LEU A 93 -17.42 0.16 -10.00
C LEU A 93 -17.44 -1.14 -10.81
N ARG A 94 -16.37 -1.39 -11.58
CA ARG A 94 -16.24 -2.59 -12.40
C ARG A 94 -15.86 -3.80 -11.55
N GLU A 95 -14.92 -3.66 -10.61
CA GLU A 95 -14.41 -4.79 -9.82
C GLU A 95 -15.29 -5.14 -8.62
N PHE A 96 -15.86 -4.14 -7.93
CA PHE A 96 -16.63 -4.33 -6.69
C PHE A 96 -18.15 -4.12 -6.85
N GLY A 97 -18.59 -3.82 -8.07
CA GLY A 97 -20.00 -3.62 -8.41
C GLY A 97 -20.50 -2.20 -8.20
N THR A 98 -21.83 -2.05 -8.22
CA THR A 98 -22.49 -0.73 -8.17
C THR A 98 -22.27 -0.03 -6.83
N GLU A 99 -22.42 1.29 -6.76
CA GLU A 99 -22.23 2.07 -5.52
C GLU A 99 -23.07 1.63 -4.30
N ARG A 100 -24.14 0.86 -4.54
CA ARG A 100 -25.03 0.33 -3.50
C ARG A 100 -24.70 -1.11 -3.09
N SER A 101 -23.76 -1.78 -3.76
CA SER A 101 -23.38 -3.15 -3.40
C SER A 101 -22.57 -3.14 -2.10
N GLU A 102 -22.74 -4.18 -1.30
CA GLU A 102 -21.97 -4.37 -0.06
C GLU A 102 -20.47 -4.47 -0.34
N GLU A 103 -20.10 -5.14 -1.44
CA GLU A 103 -18.71 -5.27 -1.90
C GLU A 103 -18.08 -3.90 -2.22
N TYR A 104 -18.79 -3.03 -2.96
CA TYR A 104 -18.30 -1.69 -3.27
C TYR A 104 -18.15 -0.84 -2.01
N LEU A 105 -19.16 -0.84 -1.13
CA LEU A 105 -19.12 -0.08 0.11
C LEU A 105 -17.98 -0.54 1.02
N THR A 106 -17.72 -1.86 1.07
CA THR A 106 -16.61 -2.44 1.83
C THR A 106 -15.26 -2.05 1.21
N ALA A 107 -15.11 -2.14 -0.11
CA ALA A 107 -13.89 -1.75 -0.80
C ALA A 107 -13.57 -0.26 -0.63
N VAL A 108 -14.57 0.63 -0.70
CA VAL A 108 -14.39 2.07 -0.44
C VAL A 108 -13.98 2.32 1.02
N LYS A 109 -14.55 1.57 1.97
CA LYS A 109 -14.15 1.64 3.38
C LYS A 109 -12.70 1.22 3.58
N ASN A 110 -12.31 0.08 3.02
CA ASN A 110 -10.94 -0.43 3.03
C ASN A 110 -9.95 0.57 2.40
N PHE A 111 -10.34 1.17 1.27
CA PHE A 111 -9.59 2.22 0.61
C PHE A 111 -9.38 3.43 1.53
N VAL A 112 -10.44 3.91 2.19
CA VAL A 112 -10.37 5.06 3.10
C VAL A 112 -9.48 4.78 4.32
N GLN A 113 -9.65 3.61 4.94
CA GLN A 113 -8.90 3.21 6.14
C GLN A 113 -7.41 3.04 5.87
N SER A 114 -7.07 2.46 4.72
CA SER A 114 -5.69 2.31 4.28
C SER A 114 -5.09 3.65 3.81
N CYS A 115 -5.85 4.46 3.07
CA CYS A 115 -5.43 5.79 2.66
C CYS A 115 -5.10 6.68 3.86
N ALA A 116 -5.94 6.70 4.90
CA ALA A 116 -5.70 7.48 6.11
C ALA A 116 -4.40 7.08 6.81
N ALA A 117 -4.16 5.77 6.96
CA ALA A 117 -2.97 5.25 7.61
C ALA A 117 -1.69 5.62 6.84
N TYR A 118 -1.69 5.39 5.52
CA TYR A 118 -0.53 5.70 4.69
C TYR A 118 -0.32 7.21 4.51
N SER A 119 -1.37 8.05 4.58
CA SER A 119 -1.21 9.51 4.69
C SER A 119 -0.40 9.91 5.92
N ILE A 120 -0.73 9.36 7.09
CA ILE A 120 0.01 9.62 8.34
C ILE A 120 1.46 9.11 8.23
N ILE A 121 1.65 7.87 7.75
CA ILE A 121 2.99 7.30 7.60
C ILE A 121 3.86 8.16 6.67
N CYS A 122 3.33 8.54 5.50
CA CYS A 122 4.06 9.35 4.54
C CYS A 122 4.39 10.74 5.09
N TYR A 123 3.49 11.32 5.90
CA TYR A 123 3.74 12.57 6.59
C TYR A 123 4.84 12.42 7.64
N LEU A 124 4.76 11.44 8.54
CA LEU A 124 5.73 11.28 9.64
C LEU A 124 7.12 10.87 9.13
N LEU A 125 7.19 9.96 8.15
CA LEU A 125 8.44 9.54 7.56
C LEU A 125 8.95 10.46 6.45
N GLN A 126 8.21 11.52 6.08
CA GLN A 126 8.57 12.43 4.99
C GLN A 126 8.98 11.69 3.71
N VAL A 127 8.12 10.77 3.27
CA VAL A 127 8.39 9.92 2.09
C VAL A 127 8.28 10.77 0.81
N LYS A 128 9.30 10.72 -0.05
CA LYS A 128 9.45 11.66 -1.18
C LYS A 128 9.06 11.07 -2.54
N ASP A 129 9.32 9.79 -2.76
CA ASP A 129 9.11 9.15 -4.08
C ASP A 129 7.73 8.47 -4.18
N ARG A 130 6.65 9.26 -4.06
CA ARG A 130 5.26 8.75 -4.07
C ARG A 130 4.59 9.02 -5.42
N HIS A 131 4.56 7.98 -6.26
CA HIS A 131 3.86 7.96 -7.54
C HIS A 131 3.02 6.67 -7.69
N ASN A 132 2.15 6.61 -8.71
CA ASN A 132 1.23 5.48 -8.96
C ASN A 132 1.90 4.10 -9.18
N GLY A 133 3.23 4.07 -9.34
CA GLY A 133 4.00 2.82 -9.40
C GLY A 133 4.32 2.25 -8.02
N ASN A 134 4.43 3.12 -7.00
CA ASN A 134 4.78 2.78 -5.62
C ASN A 134 3.54 2.64 -4.73
N ILE A 135 2.34 2.72 -5.31
CA ILE A 135 1.06 2.55 -4.63
C ILE A 135 0.35 1.38 -5.29
N LEU A 136 0.11 0.34 -4.50
CA LEU A 136 -0.64 -0.84 -4.90
C LEU A 136 -2.08 -0.75 -4.42
N LEU A 137 -2.98 -1.43 -5.12
CA LEU A 137 -4.34 -1.72 -4.71
C LEU A 137 -4.51 -3.23 -4.65
N ASP A 138 -5.00 -3.76 -3.53
CA ASP A 138 -5.32 -5.18 -3.38
C ASP A 138 -6.74 -5.52 -3.87
N ASP A 139 -7.07 -6.81 -3.88
CA ASP A 139 -8.36 -7.36 -4.28
C ASP A 139 -9.49 -7.09 -3.27
N GLU A 140 -9.19 -6.46 -2.14
CA GLU A 140 -10.17 -6.02 -1.13
C GLU A 140 -10.36 -4.48 -1.13
N GLY A 141 -9.62 -3.75 -1.97
CA GLY A 141 -9.71 -2.30 -2.12
C GLY A 141 -8.76 -1.49 -1.23
N HIS A 142 -7.82 -2.10 -0.51
CA HIS A 142 -6.82 -1.37 0.28
C HIS A 142 -5.71 -0.79 -0.58
N LEU A 143 -5.28 0.43 -0.25
CA LEU A 143 -4.03 0.99 -0.72
C LEU A 143 -2.86 0.43 0.09
N ILE A 144 -1.79 0.04 -0.60
CA ILE A 144 -0.56 -0.41 0.04
C ILE A 144 0.62 0.32 -0.59
N HIS A 145 1.32 1.13 0.19
CA HIS A 145 2.52 1.81 -0.28
C HIS A 145 3.73 0.89 -0.19
N ILE A 146 4.57 0.90 -1.23
CA ILE A 146 5.82 0.14 -1.32
C ILE A 146 7.01 1.06 -1.57
N ASP A 147 8.21 0.51 -1.57
CA ASP A 147 9.45 1.20 -1.90
C ASP A 147 9.73 2.44 -1.02
N PHE A 148 10.19 2.24 0.21
CA PHE A 148 10.45 3.34 1.16
C PHE A 148 11.92 3.81 1.13
N GLY A 149 12.64 3.61 0.02
CA GLY A 149 14.07 3.94 -0.09
C GLY A 149 14.39 5.44 0.05
N TYR A 150 13.41 6.32 -0.14
CA TYR A 150 13.55 7.78 -0.03
C TYR A 150 12.62 8.37 1.03
N MET A 151 13.11 8.44 2.26
CA MET A 151 12.39 8.97 3.43
C MET A 151 13.30 9.83 4.33
N LEU A 152 12.69 10.66 5.18
CA LEU A 152 13.38 11.58 6.10
C LEU A 152 14.33 12.54 5.35
N SER A 153 15.61 12.55 5.71
CA SER A 153 16.63 13.39 5.07
C SER A 153 17.15 12.82 3.75
N ALA A 154 16.89 11.54 3.43
CA ALA A 154 17.31 10.95 2.17
C ALA A 154 16.55 11.59 1.00
N THR A 155 17.26 12.05 -0.02
CA THR A 155 16.69 12.63 -1.24
C THR A 155 17.14 11.84 -2.47
N PRO A 156 16.28 11.68 -3.48
CA PRO A 156 16.72 11.21 -4.79
C PRO A 156 17.72 12.21 -5.36
N LYS A 157 18.89 11.73 -5.83
CA LYS A 157 20.03 12.58 -6.25
C LYS A 157 19.73 13.59 -7.37
N ASN A 158 18.57 13.51 -8.04
CA ASN A 158 18.21 14.31 -9.21
C ASN A 158 16.94 15.17 -9.07
N LEU A 159 16.29 15.21 -7.91
CA LEU A 159 15.07 16.00 -7.71
C LEU A 159 15.37 17.24 -6.87
N GLY A 160 15.86 18.28 -7.53
CA GLY A 160 16.07 19.60 -6.94
C GLY A 160 14.77 20.36 -6.59
N PHE A 161 13.59 19.83 -6.92
CA PHE A 161 12.33 20.60 -6.83
C PHE A 161 11.04 19.83 -6.50
N GLU A 162 11.01 18.49 -6.43
CA GLU A 162 9.78 17.78 -6.02
C GLU A 162 9.75 17.54 -4.50
N SER A 163 9.29 18.59 -3.82
CA SER A 163 8.91 18.62 -2.40
C SER A 163 7.48 18.11 -2.20
N SER A 164 7.07 17.02 -2.85
CA SER A 164 5.70 16.54 -2.69
C SER A 164 5.66 15.35 -1.73
N PRO A 165 5.32 15.56 -0.43
CA PRO A 165 4.77 14.48 0.37
C PRO A 165 3.59 13.83 -0.37
N PHE A 166 3.19 12.63 0.08
CA PHE A 166 1.97 11.98 -0.42
C PHE A 166 0.82 13.00 -0.51
N LYS A 167 0.29 13.19 -1.72
CA LYS A 167 -0.83 14.08 -2.00
C LYS A 167 -2.07 13.24 -2.23
N ILE A 168 -3.14 13.56 -1.52
CA ILE A 168 -4.47 13.06 -1.88
C ILE A 168 -4.84 13.63 -3.25
N THR A 169 -5.04 12.75 -4.22
CA THR A 169 -5.39 13.15 -5.60
C THR A 169 -6.90 13.31 -5.72
N GLN A 170 -7.35 14.04 -6.74
CA GLN A 170 -8.77 14.14 -7.04
C GLN A 170 -9.40 12.76 -7.28
N GLU A 171 -8.69 11.83 -7.91
CA GLU A 171 -9.20 10.47 -8.14
C GLU A 171 -9.43 9.69 -6.84
N PHE A 172 -8.63 9.94 -5.80
CA PHE A 172 -8.82 9.31 -4.50
C PHE A 172 -10.06 9.89 -3.82
N VAL A 173 -10.24 11.21 -3.91
CA VAL A 173 -11.44 11.89 -3.43
C VAL A 173 -12.69 11.40 -4.16
N ASP A 174 -12.60 11.14 -5.47
CA ASP A 174 -13.72 10.63 -6.26
C ASP A 174 -14.13 9.21 -5.82
N ILE A 175 -13.18 8.34 -5.45
CA ILE A 175 -13.49 7.02 -4.84
C ILE A 175 -14.19 7.20 -3.50
N MET A 176 -13.79 8.20 -2.71
CA MET A 176 -14.45 8.54 -1.44
C MET A 176 -15.83 9.17 -1.65
N GLY A 177 -16.26 9.47 -2.88
CA GLY A 177 -17.55 10.10 -3.18
C GLY A 177 -17.54 11.63 -3.18
N GLY A 178 -16.37 12.27 -3.19
CA GLY A 178 -16.22 13.73 -3.26
C GLY A 178 -15.86 14.39 -1.92
N LEU A 179 -15.53 15.69 -1.97
CA LEU A 179 -15.06 16.45 -0.79
C LEU A 179 -16.13 16.65 0.30
N GLN A 180 -17.40 16.47 -0.04
CA GLN A 180 -18.54 16.63 0.88
C GLN A 180 -19.16 15.29 1.28
N SER A 181 -18.53 14.16 0.93
CA SER A 181 -19.06 12.84 1.24
C SER A 181 -18.78 12.43 2.69
N ASP A 182 -19.60 11.52 3.20
CA ASP A 182 -19.41 10.91 4.52
C ASP A 182 -18.07 10.17 4.62
N MET A 183 -17.64 9.51 3.54
CA MET A 183 -16.37 8.76 3.54
C MET A 183 -15.15 9.67 3.51
N TYR A 184 -15.22 10.84 2.86
CA TYR A 184 -14.17 11.84 2.97
C TYR A 184 -14.16 12.50 4.36
N GLY A 185 -15.34 12.70 4.96
CA GLY A 185 -15.48 13.07 6.37
C GLY A 185 -14.81 12.05 7.30
N TYR A 186 -15.07 10.77 7.08
CA TYR A 186 -14.49 9.66 7.84
C TYR A 186 -12.97 9.57 7.67
N TYR A 187 -12.44 9.75 6.46
CA TYR A 187 -10.99 9.86 6.21
C TYR A 187 -10.33 10.92 7.11
N LYS A 188 -10.91 12.12 7.20
CA LYS A 188 -10.39 13.19 8.07
C LYS A 188 -10.44 12.81 9.55
N ILE A 189 -11.52 12.14 9.99
CA ILE A 189 -11.66 11.68 11.39
C ILE A 189 -10.57 10.65 11.71
N LEU A 190 -10.30 9.70 10.81
CA LEU A 190 -9.25 8.70 11.00
C LEU A 190 -7.84 9.32 11.08
N ILE A 191 -7.60 10.44 10.41
CA ILE A 191 -6.32 11.15 10.51
C ILE A 191 -6.14 11.85 11.87
N LEU A 192 -7.24 12.29 12.48
CA LEU A 192 -7.22 13.09 13.72
C LEU A 192 -7.28 12.25 15.00
N ARG A 193 -7.79 11.02 14.92
CA ARG A 193 -7.89 10.09 16.05
C ARG A 193 -6.56 9.44 16.37
#